data_AF-A0A9C9ESC8-F1
#
_entry.id   AF-A0A9C9ESC8-F1
#
_cell.length_a   1.000
_cell.length_b   1.000
_cell.length_c   1.000
_cell.angle_alpha   90.00
_cell.angle_beta   90.00
_cell.angle_gamma   90.00
#
_symmetry.space_group_name_H-M   'P 1'
#
loop_
_entity.id
_entity.type
_entity.pdbx_description
1 polymer ?
#
loop_
_entity_poly.entity_id
_entity_poly.type
_entity_poly.pdbx_seq_one_letter_code
_entity_poly.pdbx_strand_id
1 'polypeptide(L)'
;MRNEQEAKLRQRVGELLGTSTVEVFLGFGQGSRGVRPLFVRQPQDAERLVWNEQCVPNLAGFLTREPLKDLMTKGRVGLVVKGCDLRAVNVLIQEGQIERERLYTIGMVCEGMSNGSSILTRCRGCRVQVPSGADEVIGPQHVEPIEGDPYEDVRKLTEKPLAERWEFWTRALSMCIK
;
A
#
# COMPACT_ATOMS: atom_id res chain seq x y z
N MET A 1 5.20 6.12 -17.72
CA MET A 1 4.37 5.03 -17.16
C MET A 1 3.59 5.48 -15.92
N ARG A 2 4.24 5.91 -14.83
CA ARG A 2 3.52 6.31 -13.59
C ARG A 2 2.55 7.49 -13.77
N ASN A 3 2.90 8.50 -14.56
CA ASN A 3 1.98 9.62 -14.84
C ASN A 3 0.71 9.17 -15.58
N GLU A 4 0.82 8.17 -16.46
CA GLU A 4 -0.34 7.60 -17.16
C GLU A 4 -1.20 6.78 -16.21
N GLN A 5 -0.57 5.98 -15.33
CA GLN A 5 -1.28 5.28 -14.26
C GLN A 5 -1.99 6.25 -13.32
N GLU A 6 -1.34 7.37 -12.95
CA GLU A 6 -1.92 8.42 -12.12
C GLU A 6 -3.15 9.03 -12.80
N ALA A 7 -3.06 9.40 -14.08
CA ALA A 7 -4.19 9.94 -14.84
C ALA A 7 -5.36 8.95 -14.90
N LYS A 8 -5.08 7.66 -15.18
CA LYS A 8 -6.08 6.58 -15.19
C LYS A 8 -6.72 6.39 -13.82
N LEU A 9 -5.93 6.42 -12.74
CA LEU A 9 -6.44 6.34 -11.37
C LEU A 9 -7.39 7.49 -11.07
N ARG A 10 -6.98 8.74 -11.38
CA ARG A 10 -7.82 9.93 -11.17
C ARG A 10 -9.14 9.83 -11.91
N GLN A 11 -9.08 9.47 -13.19
CA GLN A 11 -10.28 9.28 -14.01
C GLN A 11 -11.21 8.24 -13.38
N ARG A 12 -10.68 7.05 -13.07
CA ARG A 12 -11.49 5.94 -12.55
C ARG A 12 -12.11 6.26 -11.20
N VAL A 13 -11.38 6.91 -10.30
CA VAL A 13 -11.90 7.35 -9.01
C VAL A 13 -13.02 8.38 -9.19
N GLY A 14 -12.87 9.32 -10.12
CA GLY A 14 -13.92 10.28 -10.47
C GLY A 14 -15.21 9.60 -10.93
N GLU A 15 -15.11 8.59 -11.79
CA GLU A 15 -16.25 7.79 -12.26
C GLU A 15 -16.92 7.00 -11.13
N LEU A 16 -16.13 6.34 -10.26
CA LEU A 16 -16.65 5.54 -9.14
C LEU A 16 -17.41 6.41 -8.13
N LEU A 17 -16.91 7.61 -7.84
CA LEU A 17 -17.58 8.58 -6.97
C LEU A 17 -18.81 9.20 -7.67
N GLY A 18 -18.70 9.54 -8.96
CA GLY A 18 -19.78 10.17 -9.73
C GLY A 18 -20.98 9.25 -9.96
N THR A 19 -20.75 7.94 -9.98
CA THR A 19 -21.78 6.90 -10.07
C THR A 19 -22.24 6.39 -8.70
N SER A 20 -21.70 6.93 -7.60
CA SER A 20 -21.95 6.45 -6.23
C SER A 20 -21.66 4.96 -6.03
N THR A 21 -20.70 4.40 -6.80
CA THR A 21 -20.21 3.03 -6.60
C THR A 21 -19.46 2.91 -5.27
N VAL A 22 -18.82 3.99 -4.85
CA VAL A 22 -18.18 4.14 -3.54
C VAL A 22 -18.56 5.48 -2.92
N GLU A 23 -18.69 5.52 -1.59
CA GLU A 23 -19.02 6.74 -0.83
C GLU A 23 -17.79 7.64 -0.62
N VAL A 24 -16.62 7.01 -0.51
CA VAL A 24 -15.33 7.65 -0.33
C VAL A 24 -14.26 6.78 -0.96
N PHE A 25 -13.25 7.41 -1.54
CA PHE A 25 -12.07 6.73 -2.05
C PHE A 25 -10.85 7.14 -1.23
N LEU A 26 -10.14 6.15 -0.66
CA LEU A 26 -8.89 6.36 0.05
C LEU A 26 -7.71 6.13 -0.90
N GLY A 27 -6.96 7.21 -1.14
CA GLY A 27 -5.80 7.23 -2.01
C GLY A 27 -4.59 7.93 -1.39
N PHE A 28 -3.62 8.26 -2.23
CA PHE A 28 -2.45 9.05 -1.86
C PHE A 28 -2.62 10.47 -2.38
N GLY A 29 -2.26 11.47 -1.60
CA GLY A 29 -2.21 12.88 -2.01
C GLY A 29 -0.89 13.52 -1.64
N GLN A 30 -0.55 14.63 -2.31
CA GLN A 30 0.63 15.42 -2.00
C GLN A 30 0.37 16.31 -0.77
N GLY A 31 1.26 16.22 0.23
CA GLY A 31 1.31 17.13 1.37
C GLY A 31 2.59 17.97 1.39
N SER A 32 2.68 18.87 2.38
CA SER A 32 3.87 19.71 2.59
C SER A 32 5.13 18.94 2.97
N ARG A 33 4.97 17.74 3.55
CA ARG A 33 6.07 16.85 3.97
C ARG A 33 6.16 15.57 3.14
N GLY A 34 5.61 15.58 1.92
CA GLY A 34 5.57 14.42 1.04
C GLY A 34 4.18 13.77 0.95
N VAL A 35 4.15 12.54 0.43
CA VAL A 35 2.91 11.79 0.19
C VAL A 35 2.23 11.41 1.51
N ARG A 36 0.90 11.59 1.54
CA ARG A 36 0.05 11.24 2.69
C ARG A 36 -1.25 10.57 2.23
N PRO A 37 -1.98 9.88 3.13
CA PRO A 37 -3.35 9.43 2.86
C PRO A 37 -4.25 10.60 2.46
N LEU A 38 -5.09 10.39 1.47
CA LEU A 38 -6.09 11.35 0.98
C LEU A 38 -7.45 10.67 0.87
N PHE A 39 -8.46 11.28 1.50
CA PHE A 39 -9.85 10.87 1.40
C PHE A 39 -10.53 11.73 0.33
N VAL A 40 -11.02 11.10 -0.72
CA VAL A 40 -11.70 11.75 -1.84
C VAL A 40 -13.18 11.41 -1.73
N ARG A 41 -14.02 12.44 -1.59
CA ARG A 41 -15.49 12.29 -1.48
C ARG A 41 -16.24 12.88 -2.66
N GLN A 42 -15.61 13.79 -3.39
CA GLN A 42 -16.19 14.42 -4.56
C GLN A 42 -15.41 14.00 -5.80
N PRO A 43 -16.08 13.77 -6.95
CA PRO A 43 -15.40 13.38 -8.18
C PRO A 43 -14.29 14.35 -8.60
N GLN A 44 -14.49 15.65 -8.39
CA GLN A 44 -13.50 16.66 -8.78
C GLN A 44 -12.22 16.56 -7.95
N ASP A 45 -12.34 16.21 -6.66
CA ASP A 45 -11.18 16.04 -5.77
C ASP A 45 -10.26 14.87 -6.18
N ALA A 46 -10.69 13.99 -7.09
CA ALA A 46 -9.86 12.90 -7.59
C ALA A 46 -8.55 13.42 -8.22
N GLU A 47 -8.55 14.63 -8.80
CA GLU A 47 -7.37 15.28 -9.38
C GLU A 47 -6.21 15.47 -8.38
N ARG A 48 -6.50 15.47 -7.08
CA ARG A 48 -5.52 15.63 -5.99
C ARG A 48 -4.79 14.33 -5.67
N LEU A 49 -5.23 13.20 -6.22
CA LEU A 49 -4.56 11.91 -6.07
C LEU A 49 -3.20 11.95 -6.75
N VAL A 50 -2.21 11.33 -6.14
CA VAL A 50 -0.87 11.17 -6.71
C VAL A 50 -0.45 9.71 -6.71
N TRP A 51 0.37 9.34 -7.70
CA TRP A 51 0.96 8.01 -7.79
C TRP A 51 2.45 8.12 -8.16
N ASN A 52 3.31 7.98 -7.15
CA ASN A 52 4.76 8.06 -7.30
C ASN A 52 5.47 7.07 -6.36
N GLU A 53 6.80 7.08 -6.35
CA GLU A 53 7.62 6.16 -5.54
C GLU A 53 7.49 6.37 -4.03
N GLN A 54 6.94 7.51 -3.60
CA GLN A 54 6.72 7.86 -2.21
C GLN A 54 5.35 7.39 -1.68
N CYS A 55 4.53 6.72 -2.50
CA CYS A 55 3.28 6.04 -2.11
C CYS A 55 3.53 4.77 -1.26
N VAL A 56 4.42 4.91 -0.28
CA VAL A 56 4.98 3.93 0.65
C VAL A 56 3.97 3.44 1.70
N PRO A 57 3.14 4.29 2.33
CA PRO A 57 2.26 3.86 3.42
C PRO A 57 1.27 2.78 2.98
N ASN A 58 0.91 1.89 3.92
CA ASN A 58 -0.18 0.95 3.73
C ASN A 58 -1.49 1.61 4.20
N LEU A 59 -2.40 1.86 3.26
CA LEU A 59 -3.68 2.52 3.52
C LEU A 59 -4.75 1.59 4.09
N ALA A 60 -4.56 0.26 4.01
CA ALA A 60 -5.52 -0.71 4.57
C ALA A 60 -5.69 -0.57 6.09
N GLY A 61 -4.68 -0.07 6.80
CA GLY A 61 -4.76 0.19 8.24
C GLY A 61 -5.75 1.28 8.65
N PHE A 62 -6.31 2.04 7.70
CA PHE A 62 -7.38 3.00 7.96
C PHE A 62 -8.77 2.36 7.93
N LEU A 63 -8.95 1.19 7.31
CA LEU A 63 -10.26 0.56 7.14
C LEU A 63 -10.90 0.17 8.49
N THR A 64 -10.10 -0.11 9.50
CA THR A 64 -10.56 -0.47 10.85
C THR A 64 -10.70 0.72 11.79
N ARG A 65 -10.48 1.95 11.30
CA ARG A 65 -10.51 3.18 12.10
C ARG A 65 -11.65 4.08 11.67
N GLU A 66 -12.14 4.89 12.61
CA GLU A 66 -13.09 5.93 12.26
C GLU A 66 -12.45 7.03 11.39
N PRO A 67 -13.20 7.61 10.42
CA PRO A 67 -14.62 7.35 10.13
C PRO A 67 -14.87 6.22 9.12
N LEU A 68 -13.84 5.51 8.63
CA LEU A 68 -14.03 4.50 7.58
C LEU A 68 -14.78 3.27 8.08
N LYS A 69 -14.54 2.86 9.33
CA LYS A 69 -15.23 1.72 9.93
C LYS A 69 -16.75 1.94 9.92
N ASP A 70 -17.25 3.09 10.36
CA ASP A 70 -18.67 3.44 10.26
C ASP A 70 -19.16 3.52 8.81
N LEU A 71 -18.40 4.16 7.91
CA LEU A 71 -18.78 4.27 6.50
C LEU A 71 -18.94 2.90 5.81
N MET A 72 -18.09 1.92 6.13
CA MET A 72 -18.18 0.56 5.58
C MET A 72 -19.45 -0.18 6.01
N THR A 73 -20.11 0.23 7.11
CA THR A 73 -21.41 -0.34 7.50
C THR A 73 -22.56 0.19 6.64
N LYS A 74 -22.42 1.41 6.11
CA LYS A 74 -23.47 2.15 5.39
C LYS A 74 -23.33 2.06 3.88
N GLY A 75 -22.12 1.94 3.38
CA GLY A 75 -21.85 1.93 1.95
C GLY A 75 -20.55 1.19 1.61
N ARG A 76 -20.00 1.49 0.44
CA ARG A 76 -18.76 0.88 -0.07
C ARG A 76 -17.62 1.90 -0.01
N VAL A 77 -16.45 1.46 0.45
CA VAL A 77 -15.23 2.27 0.47
C VAL A 77 -14.32 1.87 -0.68
N GLY A 78 -13.86 2.85 -1.44
CA GLY A 78 -12.81 2.69 -2.44
C GLY A 78 -11.42 2.78 -1.81
N LEU A 79 -10.48 1.97 -2.29
CA LEU A 79 -9.11 1.94 -1.78
C LEU A 79 -8.10 1.72 -2.90
N VAL A 80 -7.08 2.59 -2.99
CA VAL A 80 -5.91 2.28 -3.81
C VAL A 80 -5.00 1.29 -3.07
N VAL A 81 -4.54 0.26 -3.75
CA VAL A 81 -3.68 -0.78 -3.17
C VAL A 81 -2.47 -1.09 -4.03
N LYS A 82 -1.36 -1.40 -3.38
CA LYS A 82 -0.23 -2.14 -3.96
C LYS A 82 -0.45 -3.63 -3.76
N GLY A 83 0.29 -4.48 -4.48
CA GLY A 83 0.19 -5.92 -4.26
C GLY A 83 0.61 -6.37 -2.86
N CYS A 84 1.49 -5.61 -2.19
CA CYS A 84 1.81 -5.83 -0.78
C CYS A 84 0.71 -5.35 0.18
N ASP A 85 -0.09 -4.36 -0.19
CA ASP A 85 -1.22 -3.87 0.63
C ASP A 85 -2.38 -4.87 0.62
N LEU A 86 -2.58 -5.58 -0.51
CA LEU A 86 -3.60 -6.64 -0.64
C LEU A 86 -3.45 -7.74 0.43
N ARG A 87 -2.22 -8.04 0.87
CA ARG A 87 -2.00 -8.99 1.97
C ARG A 87 -2.65 -8.52 3.26
N ALA A 88 -2.51 -7.24 3.60
CA ALA A 88 -3.14 -6.67 4.78
C ALA A 88 -4.67 -6.63 4.64
N VAL A 89 -5.19 -6.28 3.47
CA VAL A 89 -6.63 -6.35 3.19
C VAL A 89 -7.17 -7.76 3.40
N ASN A 90 -6.49 -8.78 2.88
CA ASN A 90 -6.91 -10.17 3.05
C ASN A 90 -6.91 -10.62 4.51
N VAL A 91 -5.91 -10.23 5.30
CA VAL A 91 -5.87 -10.52 6.75
C VAL A 91 -7.05 -9.86 7.45
N LEU A 92 -7.34 -8.58 7.16
CA LEU A 92 -8.49 -7.88 7.76
C LEU A 92 -9.82 -8.56 7.42
N ILE A 93 -9.97 -9.09 6.20
CA ILE A 93 -11.16 -9.86 5.81
C ILE A 93 -11.21 -11.20 6.57
N GLN A 94 -10.10 -11.94 6.59
CA GLN A 94 -10.03 -13.25 7.24
C GLN A 94 -10.27 -13.18 8.76
N GLU A 95 -9.84 -12.09 9.40
CA GLU A 95 -10.09 -11.83 10.82
C GLU A 95 -11.47 -11.18 11.09
N GLY A 96 -12.31 -11.03 10.06
CA GLY A 96 -13.66 -10.46 10.19
C GLY A 96 -13.68 -8.98 10.58
N GLN A 97 -12.57 -8.26 10.40
CA GLN A 97 -12.48 -6.83 10.70
C GLN A 97 -13.18 -5.97 9.64
N ILE A 98 -13.27 -6.47 8.40
CA ILE A 98 -13.96 -5.84 7.29
C ILE A 98 -14.69 -6.88 6.43
N GLU A 99 -15.80 -6.47 5.82
CA GLU A 99 -16.54 -7.24 4.81
C GLU A 99 -15.97 -6.94 3.41
N ARG A 100 -15.72 -7.97 2.59
CA ARG A 100 -15.11 -7.82 1.26
C ARG A 100 -16.01 -7.03 0.30
N GLU A 101 -17.32 -7.21 0.43
CA GLU A 101 -18.37 -6.60 -0.39
C GLU A 101 -18.42 -5.08 -0.16
N ARG A 102 -18.01 -4.63 1.03
CA ARG A 102 -17.94 -3.20 1.42
C ARG A 102 -16.68 -2.50 0.94
N LEU A 103 -15.79 -3.21 0.24
CA LEU A 103 -14.53 -2.66 -0.28
C LEU A 103 -14.49 -2.73 -1.80
N TYR A 104 -13.98 -1.68 -2.43
CA TYR A 104 -13.65 -1.62 -3.84
C TYR A 104 -12.18 -1.24 -3.99
N THR A 105 -11.35 -2.12 -4.56
CA THR A 105 -9.90 -1.89 -4.63
C THR A 105 -9.41 -1.60 -6.04
N ILE A 106 -8.64 -0.52 -6.22
CA ILE A 106 -7.86 -0.28 -7.43
C ILE A 106 -6.40 -0.63 -7.14
N GLY A 107 -5.92 -1.69 -7.77
CA GLY A 107 -4.54 -2.14 -7.69
C GLY A 107 -3.63 -1.35 -8.62
N MET A 108 -2.60 -0.72 -8.08
CA MET A 108 -1.59 -0.01 -8.88
C MET A 108 -0.36 -0.89 -9.07
N VAL A 109 0.01 -1.14 -10.34
CA VAL A 109 1.25 -1.83 -10.67
C VAL A 109 2.43 -0.97 -10.22
N CYS A 110 3.37 -1.56 -9.49
CA CYS A 110 4.46 -0.85 -8.83
C CYS A 110 5.82 -1.50 -9.13
N GLU A 111 6.80 -0.67 -9.51
CA GLU A 111 8.19 -1.08 -9.81
C GLU A 111 9.11 -0.90 -8.60
N GLY A 112 8.54 -0.87 -7.40
CA GLY A 112 9.24 -0.53 -6.17
C GLY A 112 8.92 0.87 -5.67
N MET A 113 8.97 0.99 -4.35
CA MET A 113 8.80 2.24 -3.62
C MET A 113 10.14 2.71 -3.09
N SER A 114 10.32 4.02 -2.98
CA SER A 114 11.58 4.66 -2.58
C SER A 114 11.32 5.77 -1.54
N ASN A 115 12.35 6.11 -0.78
CA ASN A 115 12.36 7.29 0.08
C ASN A 115 13.17 8.45 -0.54
N GLY A 116 13.37 8.43 -1.86
CA GLY A 116 14.09 9.47 -2.62
C GLY A 116 15.55 9.17 -2.93
N SER A 117 16.19 8.20 -2.25
CA SER A 117 17.58 7.82 -2.55
C SER A 117 17.71 6.42 -3.14
N SER A 118 16.91 5.47 -2.66
CA SER A 118 17.01 4.08 -3.06
C SER A 118 15.67 3.36 -2.88
N ILE A 119 15.50 2.29 -3.64
CA ILE A 119 14.38 1.37 -3.45
C ILE A 119 14.42 0.80 -2.03
N LEU A 120 13.25 0.70 -1.40
CA LEU A 120 13.12 0.16 -0.05
C LEU A 120 13.52 -1.32 -0.02
N THR A 121 14.22 -1.75 1.03
CA THR A 121 14.69 -3.14 1.20
C THR A 121 13.56 -4.16 1.03
N ARG A 122 12.37 -3.88 1.57
CA ARG A 122 11.18 -4.75 1.44
C ARG A 122 10.64 -4.91 0.01
N CYS A 123 11.05 -4.05 -0.91
CA CYS A 123 10.68 -4.14 -2.32
C CYS A 123 11.67 -4.97 -3.14
N ARG A 124 12.88 -5.24 -2.62
CA ARG A 124 13.86 -6.12 -3.28
C ARG A 124 13.30 -7.54 -3.35
N GLY A 125 13.36 -8.17 -4.53
CA GLY A 125 12.78 -9.49 -4.75
C GLY A 125 11.24 -9.53 -4.62
N CYS A 126 10.55 -8.40 -4.78
CA CYS A 126 9.09 -8.35 -4.72
C CYS A 126 8.45 -9.26 -5.79
N ARG A 127 7.48 -10.08 -5.38
CA ARG A 127 6.75 -11.00 -6.28
C ARG A 127 5.31 -10.59 -6.55
N VAL A 128 4.92 -9.40 -6.11
CA VAL A 128 3.54 -8.90 -6.16
C VAL A 128 3.49 -7.49 -6.76
N GLN A 129 4.35 -7.22 -7.74
CA GLN A 129 4.39 -5.93 -8.44
C GLN A 129 3.09 -5.67 -9.22
N VAL A 130 2.46 -6.74 -9.74
CA VAL A 130 1.13 -6.70 -10.36
C VAL A 130 0.09 -7.15 -9.32
N PRO A 131 -0.80 -6.27 -8.86
CA PRO A 131 -1.77 -6.56 -7.78
C PRO A 131 -3.02 -7.28 -8.30
N SER A 132 -2.86 -8.51 -8.82
CA SER A 132 -3.96 -9.27 -9.46
C SER A 132 -5.15 -9.63 -8.56
N GLY A 133 -5.03 -9.50 -7.23
CA GLY A 133 -6.13 -9.72 -6.29
C GLY A 133 -7.05 -8.51 -6.08
N ALA A 134 -6.80 -7.38 -6.74
CA ALA A 134 -7.67 -6.22 -6.70
C ALA A 134 -8.86 -6.34 -7.67
N ASP A 135 -9.95 -5.62 -7.41
CA ASP A 135 -11.11 -5.52 -8.31
C ASP A 135 -10.72 -5.00 -9.71
N GLU A 136 -9.87 -3.98 -9.77
CA GLU A 136 -9.31 -3.44 -11.02
C GLU A 136 -7.80 -3.23 -10.87
N VAL A 137 -7.05 -3.37 -11.97
CA VAL A 137 -5.59 -3.18 -11.98
C VAL A 137 -5.20 -2.14 -13.01
N ILE A 138 -4.44 -1.13 -12.58
CA ILE A 138 -3.92 -0.05 -13.43
C ILE A 138 -2.39 -0.16 -13.55
N GLY A 139 -1.93 -0.42 -14.77
CA GLY A 139 -0.52 -0.48 -15.14
C GLY A 139 -0.23 -1.63 -16.09
N PRO A 140 1.06 -1.86 -16.41
CA PRO A 140 1.45 -2.92 -17.33
C PRO A 140 1.19 -4.32 -16.72
N GLN A 141 0.80 -5.28 -17.56
CA GLN A 141 0.56 -6.67 -17.15
C GLN A 141 1.84 -7.42 -16.78
N HIS A 142 2.97 -6.98 -17.35
CA HIS A 142 4.28 -7.51 -17.06
C HIS A 142 5.21 -6.38 -16.66
N VAL A 143 6.07 -6.65 -15.68
CA VAL A 143 7.06 -5.72 -15.16
C VAL A 143 8.33 -6.51 -14.90
N GLU A 144 9.45 -5.85 -15.14
CA GLU A 144 10.75 -6.43 -14.83
C GLU A 144 10.83 -6.76 -13.33
N PRO A 145 11.30 -7.98 -12.98
CA PRO A 145 11.48 -8.36 -11.59
C PRO A 145 12.45 -7.40 -10.89
N ILE A 146 12.09 -6.97 -9.69
CA ILE A 146 13.00 -6.20 -8.85
C ILE A 146 14.05 -7.15 -8.27
N GLU A 147 15.30 -6.98 -8.68
CA GLU A 147 16.41 -7.77 -8.17
C GLU A 147 16.68 -7.55 -6.67
N GLY A 148 17.37 -8.52 -6.08
CA GLY A 148 17.85 -8.48 -4.71
C GLY A 148 17.13 -9.43 -3.76
N ASP A 149 17.72 -9.59 -2.59
CA ASP A 149 17.23 -10.45 -1.53
C ASP A 149 16.64 -9.60 -0.39
N PRO A 150 15.32 -9.69 -0.10
CA PRO A 150 14.72 -8.93 0.99
C PRO A 150 15.20 -9.39 2.38
N TYR A 151 15.90 -10.53 2.47
CA TYR A 151 16.41 -11.12 3.72
C TYR A 151 17.94 -11.13 3.80
N GLU A 152 18.63 -10.34 2.98
CA GLU A 152 20.09 -10.29 2.92
C GLU A 152 20.72 -10.03 4.30
N ASP A 153 20.13 -9.10 5.06
CA ASP A 153 20.53 -8.75 6.42
C ASP A 153 20.33 -9.90 7.42
N VAL A 154 19.20 -10.61 7.31
CA VAL A 154 18.88 -11.79 8.13
C VAL A 154 19.87 -12.92 7.86
N ARG A 155 20.23 -13.17 6.59
CA ARG A 155 21.22 -14.21 6.23
C ARG A 155 22.60 -13.87 6.76
N LYS A 156 23.07 -12.63 6.54
CA LYS A 156 24.33 -12.14 7.10
C LYS A 156 24.38 -12.26 8.63
N LEU A 157 23.25 -12.01 9.31
CA LEU A 157 23.16 -12.21 10.75
C LEU A 157 23.21 -13.69 11.13
N THR A 158 22.54 -14.56 10.37
CA THR A 158 22.45 -16.00 10.68
C THR A 158 23.77 -16.74 10.47
N GLU A 159 24.58 -16.29 9.52
CA GLU A 159 25.92 -16.83 9.23
C GLU A 159 26.97 -16.45 10.29
N LYS A 160 26.68 -15.47 11.16
CA LYS A 160 27.60 -15.05 12.21
C LYS A 160 27.77 -16.11 13.32
N PRO A 161 28.95 -16.17 13.96
CA PRO A 161 29.15 -16.97 15.17
C PRO A 161 28.11 -16.67 16.25
N LEU A 162 27.82 -17.66 17.10
CA LEU A 162 26.81 -17.53 18.16
C LEU A 162 27.05 -16.31 19.06
N ALA A 163 28.31 -16.05 19.44
CA ALA A 163 28.68 -14.91 20.28
C ALA A 163 28.33 -13.56 19.62
N GLU A 164 28.66 -13.39 18.34
CA GLU A 164 28.32 -12.17 17.59
C GLU A 164 26.81 -11.99 17.41
N ARG A 165 26.08 -13.09 17.17
CA ARG A 165 24.60 -13.05 17.12
C ARG A 165 24.01 -12.67 18.46
N TRP A 166 24.55 -13.19 19.56
CA TRP A 166 24.13 -12.87 20.92
C TRP A 166 24.34 -11.40 21.25
N GLU A 167 25.51 -10.83 20.93
CA GLU A 167 25.79 -9.41 21.11
C GLU A 167 24.85 -8.53 20.29
N PHE A 168 24.59 -8.91 19.03
CA PHE A 168 23.65 -8.19 18.18
C PHE A 168 22.26 -8.11 18.83
N TRP A 169 21.68 -9.25 19.24
CA TRP A 169 20.36 -9.29 19.84
C TRP A 169 20.31 -8.61 21.21
N THR A 170 21.34 -8.77 22.03
CA THR A 170 21.46 -8.08 23.32
C THR A 170 21.40 -6.57 23.14
N ARG A 171 22.16 -6.03 22.17
CA ARG A 171 22.14 -4.60 21.85
C ARG A 171 20.82 -4.15 21.24
N ALA A 172 20.22 -4.94 20.34
CA ALA A 172 18.96 -4.59 19.70
C ALA A 172 17.80 -4.53 20.70
N LEU A 173 17.79 -5.43 21.68
CA LEU A 173 16.72 -5.56 22.68
C LEU A 173 16.94 -4.70 23.93
N SER A 174 18.14 -4.13 24.12
CA SER A 174 18.47 -3.32 25.31
C SER A 174 17.61 -2.06 25.48
N MET A 175 17.07 -1.52 24.38
CA MET A 175 16.21 -0.34 24.40
C MET A 175 14.72 -0.67 24.63
N CYS A 176 14.32 -1.94 24.57
CA CYS A 176 12.93 -2.37 24.62
C CYS A 176 12.45 -2.79 26.02
N ILE A 177 13.33 -2.77 27.02
CA ILE A 177 12.97 -3.00 28.42
C ILE A 177 13.29 -1.71 29.20
N LYS A 178 12.24 -0.94 29.48
CA LYS A 178 12.18 0.04 30.56
C LYS A 178 11.06 -0.38 31.49
#